data_AF-A0A7C7HNR4-F1
#
_entry.id   AF-A0A7C7HNR4-F1
#
_cell.length_a   1.000
_cell.length_b   1.000
_cell.length_c   1.000
_cell.angle_alpha   90.00
_cell.angle_beta   90.00
_cell.angle_gamma   90.00
#
_symmetry.space_group_name_H-M   'P 1'
#
loop_
_entity.id
_entity.type
_entity.pdbx_description
1 polymer ?
#
loop_
_entity_poly.entity_id
_entity_poly.type
_entity_poly.pdbx_seq_one_letter_code
_entity_poly.pdbx_strand_id
1 'polypeptide(L)'
;ADQIENAVPLIGAAGSITIHHVRTLHGSAINRSGQPRPLLLISYTAADAWPLMGISDFQSFTNQLISGSECTAARLEAVPVRMPLPAAAFQGLIYENQRTQRDRAF
;
A
#
# COMPACT_ATOMS: atom_id res chain seq x y z
N ALA A 1 -10.25 0.31 -18.32
CA ALA A 1 -11.52 1.04 -18.45
C ALA A 1 -12.65 0.23 -17.83
N ASP A 2 -12.89 -1.01 -18.25
CA ASP A 2 -13.96 -1.91 -17.77
C ASP A 2 -14.12 -2.11 -16.25
N GLN A 3 -13.04 -2.03 -15.47
CA GLN A 3 -13.13 -2.35 -14.03
C GLN A 3 -13.71 -1.19 -13.20
N ILE A 4 -13.78 0.02 -13.73
CA ILE A 4 -14.27 1.20 -13.00
C ILE A 4 -15.79 1.11 -12.80
N GLU A 5 -16.52 0.58 -13.78
CA GLU A 5 -17.99 0.42 -13.70
C GLU A 5 -18.41 -0.53 -12.57
N ASN A 6 -17.53 -1.46 -12.21
CA ASN A 6 -17.73 -2.40 -11.11
C ASN A 6 -17.17 -1.89 -9.77
N ALA A 7 -16.59 -0.69 -9.73
CA ALA A 7 -16.02 -0.15 -8.51
C ALA A 7 -17.11 0.21 -7.50
N VAL A 8 -16.89 -0.15 -6.23
CA VAL A 8 -17.81 0.17 -5.14
C VAL A 8 -17.22 1.27 -4.28
N PRO A 9 -17.95 2.38 -4.03
CA PRO A 9 -17.47 3.45 -3.18
C PRO A 9 -17.45 3.01 -1.71
N LEU A 10 -16.32 3.25 -1.03
CA LEU A 10 -16.19 3.04 0.41
C LEU A 10 -16.38 4.39 1.12
N ILE A 11 -17.54 4.58 1.75
CA ILE A 11 -17.94 5.81 2.42
C ILE A 11 -18.24 5.50 3.89
N GLY A 12 -17.78 6.38 4.80
CA GLY A 12 -18.03 6.26 6.23
C GLY A 12 -17.76 7.58 6.95
N ALA A 13 -18.26 7.69 8.17
CA ALA A 13 -17.98 8.83 9.05
C ALA A 13 -16.50 8.85 9.50
N ALA A 14 -16.05 9.97 10.05
CA ALA A 14 -14.71 10.06 10.64
C ALA A 14 -14.50 8.93 11.67
N GLY A 15 -13.34 8.27 11.60
CA GLY A 15 -13.02 7.08 12.40
C GLY A 15 -13.40 5.74 11.75
N SER A 16 -14.09 5.74 10.60
CA SER A 16 -14.31 4.52 9.82
C SER A 16 -13.00 3.97 9.27
N ILE A 17 -12.88 2.64 9.21
CA ILE A 17 -11.69 1.94 8.73
C ILE A 17 -12.08 1.08 7.53
N THR A 18 -11.19 1.03 6.54
CA THR A 18 -11.26 0.04 5.46
C THR A 18 -10.04 -0.86 5.56
N ILE A 19 -10.24 -2.16 5.37
CA ILE A 19 -9.16 -3.16 5.35
C ILE A 19 -9.24 -3.86 4.00
N HIS A 20 -8.14 -3.88 3.27
CA HIS A 20 -8.08 -4.51 1.97
C HIS A 20 -6.71 -5.17 1.76
N HIS A 21 -6.70 -6.20 0.92
CA HIS A 21 -5.47 -6.84 0.51
C HIS A 21 -4.66 -5.89 -0.40
N VAL A 22 -3.33 -5.89 -0.30
CA VAL A 22 -2.45 -4.97 -1.06
C VAL A 22 -2.60 -5.08 -2.59
N ARG A 23 -3.12 -6.22 -3.09
CA ARG A 23 -3.38 -6.48 -4.52
C ARG A 23 -4.80 -6.11 -4.97
N THR A 24 -5.67 -5.65 -4.08
CA THR A 24 -7.02 -5.19 -4.45
C THR A 24 -6.90 -3.91 -5.27
N LEU A 25 -7.50 -3.86 -6.47
CA LEU A 25 -7.57 -2.63 -7.24
C LEU A 25 -8.40 -1.59 -6.47
N HIS A 26 -7.80 -0.44 -6.18
CA HIS A 26 -8.43 0.64 -5.45
C HIS A 26 -7.91 1.99 -5.93
N GLY A 27 -8.65 3.05 -5.63
CA GLY A 27 -8.32 4.42 -6.00
C GLY A 27 -9.14 5.43 -5.20
N SER A 28 -8.80 6.70 -5.34
CA SER A 28 -9.55 7.79 -4.72
C SER A 28 -10.28 8.59 -5.79
N ALA A 29 -11.58 8.80 -5.59
CA ALA A 29 -12.31 9.80 -6.36
C ALA A 29 -11.82 11.22 -6.03
N ILE A 30 -11.90 12.12 -7.01
CA ILE A 30 -11.58 13.54 -6.86
C ILE A 30 -12.34 14.13 -5.66
N ASN A 31 -11.62 14.80 -4.76
CA ASN A 31 -12.25 15.53 -3.66
C ASN A 31 -12.89 16.81 -4.20
N ARG A 32 -14.23 16.84 -4.25
CA ARG A 32 -15.02 18.00 -4.70
C ARG A 32 -15.46 18.92 -3.54
N SER A 33 -15.11 18.57 -2.31
CA SER A 33 -15.44 19.41 -1.14
C SER A 33 -14.40 20.52 -0.95
N GLY A 34 -14.78 21.58 -0.23
CA GLY A 34 -13.85 22.63 0.20
C GLY A 34 -12.98 22.24 1.41
N GLN A 35 -13.07 21.00 1.88
CA GLN A 35 -12.39 20.52 3.09
C GLN A 35 -11.34 19.45 2.75
N PRO A 36 -10.18 19.44 3.42
CA PRO A 36 -9.22 18.35 3.30
C PRO A 36 -9.82 17.00 3.71
N ARG A 37 -9.38 15.92 3.04
CA ARG A 37 -9.74 14.53 3.38
C ARG A 37 -8.48 13.77 3.82
N PRO A 38 -8.01 13.97 5.06
CA PRO A 38 -6.82 13.28 5.56
C PRO A 38 -7.11 11.78 5.69
N LEU A 39 -6.07 10.97 5.49
CA LEU A 39 -6.16 9.52 5.58
C LEU A 39 -4.92 8.98 6.29
N LEU A 40 -5.13 8.03 7.21
CA LEU A 40 -4.07 7.27 7.87
C LEU A 40 -3.95 5.91 7.18
N LEU A 41 -2.78 5.64 6.59
CA LEU A 41 -2.46 4.34 6.00
C LEU A 41 -1.57 3.56 6.95
N ILE A 42 -1.99 2.35 7.31
CA ILE A 42 -1.16 1.40 8.04
C ILE A 42 -1.13 0.12 7.21
N SER A 43 0.08 -0.40 6.98
CA SER A 43 0.27 -1.66 6.28
C SER A 43 0.84 -2.68 7.25
N TYR A 44 0.34 -3.92 7.14
CA TYR A 44 0.83 -5.04 7.90
C TYR A 44 1.24 -6.16 6.94
N THR A 45 2.23 -6.94 7.36
CA THR A 45 2.66 -8.14 6.66
C THR A 45 2.79 -9.27 7.67
N ALA A 46 2.61 -10.51 7.23
CA ALA A 46 2.89 -11.65 8.09
C ALA A 46 4.40 -11.76 8.37
N ALA A 47 4.80 -12.31 9.51
CA ALA A 47 6.22 -12.48 9.87
C ALA A 47 7.00 -13.34 8.84
N ASP A 48 6.30 -14.20 8.10
CA ASP A 48 6.85 -15.03 7.04
C ASP A 48 6.87 -14.36 5.65
N ALA A 49 6.31 -13.14 5.52
CA ALA A 49 6.25 -12.38 4.26
C ALA A 49 7.47 -11.46 4.13
N TRP A 50 8.63 -12.08 3.92
CA TRP A 50 9.93 -11.40 3.89
C TRP A 50 10.08 -10.40 2.73
N PRO A 51 10.72 -9.22 2.94
CA PRO A 51 11.00 -8.27 1.87
C PRO A 51 11.95 -8.85 0.81
N LEU A 52 11.53 -8.85 -0.46
CA LEU A 52 12.32 -9.41 -1.56
C LEU A 52 13.62 -8.65 -1.85
N MET A 53 13.69 -7.37 -1.50
CA MET A 53 14.92 -6.57 -1.59
C MET A 53 15.86 -6.75 -0.39
N GLY A 54 15.51 -7.65 0.54
CA GLY A 54 16.22 -7.85 1.79
C GLY A 54 15.86 -6.82 2.85
N ILE A 55 16.48 -6.99 4.01
CA ILE A 55 16.36 -6.11 5.17
C ILE A 55 17.72 -5.48 5.45
N SER A 56 17.74 -4.30 6.06
CA SER A 56 18.99 -3.62 6.42
C SER A 56 19.66 -4.22 7.67
N ASP A 57 18.84 -4.61 8.65
CA ASP A 57 19.28 -5.15 9.94
C ASP A 57 18.19 -6.08 10.51
N PHE A 58 18.60 -7.22 11.06
CA PHE A 58 17.67 -8.24 11.56
C PHE A 58 16.94 -7.79 12.83
N GLN A 59 17.63 -7.14 13.76
CA GLN A 59 17.01 -6.68 15.00
C GLN A 59 15.96 -5.60 14.73
N SER A 60 16.26 -4.67 13.82
CA SER A 60 15.35 -3.62 13.37
C SER A 60 14.11 -4.20 12.65
N PHE A 61 14.26 -5.29 11.91
CA PHE A 61 13.14 -6.01 11.31
C PHE A 61 12.27 -6.68 12.38
N THR A 62 12.88 -7.41 13.31
CA THR A 62 12.18 -8.07 14.43
C THR A 62 11.46 -7.08 15.34
N ASN A 63 12.04 -5.90 15.60
CA ASN A 63 11.41 -4.85 16.41
C ASN A 63 10.11 -4.30 15.79
N GLN A 64 9.82 -4.57 14.52
CA GLN A 64 8.55 -4.21 13.87
C GLN A 64 7.44 -5.27 14.09
N LEU A 65 7.76 -6.41 14.71
CA LEU A 65 6.80 -7.45 15.01
C LEU A 65 5.82 -6.97 16.09
N ILE A 66 4.57 -6.75 15.71
CA ILE A 66 3.51 -6.31 16.63
C ILE A 66 2.80 -7.46 17.36
N SER A 67 2.86 -8.68 16.82
CA SER A 67 2.20 -9.87 17.36
C SER A 67 2.78 -11.14 16.72
N GLY A 68 2.75 -12.26 17.46
CA GLY A 68 3.27 -13.55 17.01
C GLY A 68 4.71 -13.81 17.46
N SER A 69 5.43 -14.63 16.70
CA SER A 69 6.81 -14.98 16.97
C SER A 69 7.69 -14.69 15.76
N GLU A 70 8.98 -14.48 16.02
CA GLU A 70 9.99 -14.34 14.97
C GLU A 70 9.94 -15.51 13.99
N CYS A 71 10.11 -15.23 12.70
CA CYS A 71 10.08 -16.22 11.65
C CYS A 71 11.23 -15.98 10.67
N THR A 72 12.17 -16.93 10.59
CA THR A 72 13.32 -16.87 9.68
C THR A 72 13.10 -17.64 8.38
N ALA A 73 11.98 -18.37 8.27
CA ALA A 73 11.60 -19.09 7.07
C ALA A 73 10.62 -18.24 6.25
N ALA A 74 11.05 -17.76 5.10
CA ALA A 74 10.18 -17.01 4.20
C ALA A 74 9.14 -17.92 3.55
N ARG A 75 7.87 -17.49 3.54
CA ARG A 75 6.82 -18.11 2.74
C ARG A 75 6.91 -17.60 1.30
N LEU A 76 6.97 -18.53 0.36
CA LEU A 76 7.04 -18.24 -1.07
C LEU A 76 5.84 -18.86 -1.79
N GLU A 77 5.32 -18.12 -2.76
CA GLU A 77 4.19 -18.54 -3.59
C GLU A 77 4.45 -18.12 -5.04
N ALA A 78 3.90 -18.87 -5.99
CA ALA A 78 4.01 -18.55 -7.42
C ALA A 78 3.04 -17.41 -7.80
N VAL A 79 3.35 -16.18 -7.38
CA VAL A 79 2.56 -14.98 -7.65
C VAL A 79 3.30 -13.99 -8.55
N PRO A 80 2.60 -13.18 -9.36
CA PRO A 80 3.24 -12.14 -10.15
C PRO A 80 3.82 -11.07 -9.22
N VAL A 81 5.14 -10.89 -9.29
CA VAL A 81 5.89 -9.87 -8.56
C VAL A 81 6.45 -8.85 -9.54
N ARG A 82 6.36 -7.57 -9.18
CA ARG A 82 7.10 -6.49 -9.85
C ARG A 82 8.07 -5.90 -8.85
N MET A 83 9.37 -5.91 -9.18
CA MET A 83 10.37 -5.26 -8.36
C MET A 83 10.16 -3.74 -8.42
N PRO A 84 10.39 -2.99 -7.33
CA PRO A 84 10.27 -1.54 -7.31
C PRO A 84 11.49 -0.86 -7.95
N LEU A 85 11.90 -1.37 -9.12
CA LEU A 85 13.07 -0.94 -9.88
C LEU A 85 12.69 -0.76 -11.36
N PRO A 86 13.23 0.26 -12.06
CA PRO A 86 14.07 1.32 -11.52
C PRO A 86 13.28 2.16 -10.51
N ALA A 87 14.02 2.79 -9.59
CA ALA A 87 13.41 3.64 -8.58
C ALA A 87 12.65 4.79 -9.28
N ALA A 88 11.53 5.21 -8.70
CA ALA A 88 10.75 6.31 -9.26
C ALA A 88 11.59 7.59 -9.38
N ALA A 89 11.33 8.38 -10.43
CA ALA A 89 12.08 9.61 -10.69
C ALA A 89 11.99 10.63 -9.54
N PHE A 90 10.87 10.62 -8.81
CA PHE A 90 10.68 11.40 -7.59
C PHE A 90 10.68 10.44 -6.40
N GLN A 91 11.66 10.58 -5.52
CA GLN A 91 11.73 9.83 -4.27
C GLN A 91 11.07 10.64 -3.16
N GLY A 92 10.30 9.97 -2.29
CA GLY A 92 9.63 10.62 -1.16
C GLY A 92 8.16 10.23 -1.00
N LEU A 93 7.31 11.21 -0.73
CA LEU A 93 5.89 10.95 -0.40
C LEU A 93 5.12 10.42 -1.63
N ILE A 94 4.06 9.64 -1.38
CA ILE A 94 3.16 9.13 -2.43
C ILE A 94 2.67 10.25 -3.35
N TYR A 95 2.40 11.44 -2.79
CA TYR A 95 1.97 12.61 -3.55
C TYR A 95 3.01 13.07 -4.58
N GLU A 96 4.29 12.87 -4.34
CA GLU A 96 5.37 13.24 -5.26
C GLU A 96 5.43 12.30 -6.45
N ASN A 97 5.25 11.00 -6.19
CA ASN A 97 5.09 9.97 -7.21
C ASN A 97 3.80 10.12 -8.04
N GLN A 98 2.77 10.75 -7.49
CA GLN A 98 1.52 11.04 -8.20
C GLN A 98 1.60 12.28 -9.10
N ARG A 99 2.59 13.17 -8.94
CA ARG A 99 2.71 14.41 -9.77
C ARG A 99 2.82 14.11 -11.26
N THR A 100 3.49 13.01 -11.61
CA THR A 100 3.69 12.57 -13.00
C THR A 100 2.47 11.86 -13.58
N GLN A 101 1.45 11.55 -12.76
CA GLN A 101 0.26 10.81 -13.15
C GLN A 101 -0.99 11.70 -13.29
N ARG A 102 -0.81 13.02 -13.46
CA ARG A 102 -1.90 14.00 -13.57
C ARG A 102 -2.98 13.64 -14.59
N ASP A 103 -2.62 12.93 -15.66
CA ASP A 103 -3.55 12.54 -16.74
C ASP A 103 -4.29 11.21 -16.48
N ARG A 104 -4.14 10.62 -15.29
CA ARG A 104 -4.76 9.34 -14.89
C ARG A 104 -5.64 9.46 -13.64
N ALA A 105 -6.16 10.66 -13.37
CA ALA A 105 -7.25 10.82 -12.43
C ALA A 105 -8.49 10.12 -13.03
N PHE A 106 -8.96 9.06 -12.38
CA PHE A 106 -10.23 8.42 -12.68
C PHE A 106 -11.40 9.18 -12.04
#